data_AF-D7BZB2-F1
#
_entry.id   AF-D7BZB2-F1
#
_cell.length_a   1.000
_cell.length_b   1.000
_cell.length_c   1.000
_cell.angle_alpha   90.00
_cell.angle_beta   90.00
_cell.angle_gamma   90.00
#
_symmetry.space_group_name_H-M   'P 1'
#
loop_
_entity.id
_entity.type
_entity.pdbx_description
1 polymer ?
#
loop_
_entity_poly.entity_id
_entity_poly.type
_entity_poly.pdbx_seq_one_letter_code
_entity_poly.pdbx_strand_id
1 'polypeptide(L)'
;MDAGSLNFGSWAPPSGRRTQLQPADESWDVVRVPRFIGEHALELLGEDVGAVIENPFDGVLCWLIAPEAAAAWDMSALPSIQVWGATAYIEVPSVDSLRGPGLR
;
A
#
# COMPACT_ATOMS: atom_id res chain seq x y z
N MET A 1 16.15 -13.26 10.26
CA MET A 1 16.05 -12.33 9.12
C MET A 1 14.94 -11.38 9.52
N ASP A 2 15.28 -10.14 9.87
CA ASP A 2 14.31 -9.14 10.30
C ASP A 2 13.39 -8.83 9.13
N ALA A 3 12.08 -9.06 9.29
CA ALA A 3 11.08 -8.45 8.43
C ALA A 3 11.31 -6.95 8.54
N GLY A 4 11.87 -6.35 7.47
CA GLY A 4 12.29 -4.96 7.46
C GLY A 4 11.15 -4.10 7.94
N SER A 5 11.28 -3.58 9.17
CA SER A 5 10.30 -2.68 9.77
C SER A 5 10.25 -1.47 8.84
N LEU A 6 9.19 -1.38 8.04
CA LEU A 6 8.92 -0.23 7.19
C LEU A 6 8.85 0.97 8.13
N ASN A 7 9.90 1.79 8.12
CA ASN A 7 10.05 2.92 9.03
C ASN A 7 9.22 4.07 8.48
N PHE A 8 7.90 3.99 8.63
CA PHE A 8 6.91 5.00 8.21
C PHE A 8 6.95 6.30 9.05
N GLY A 9 8.05 6.58 9.75
CA GLY A 9 8.10 7.60 10.79
C GLY A 9 7.09 7.31 11.93
N SER A 10 6.45 8.36 12.45
CA SER A 10 5.41 8.25 13.50
C SER A 10 4.01 7.89 12.97
N TRP A 11 3.91 7.44 11.72
CA TRP A 11 2.62 7.17 11.10
C TRP A 11 1.98 5.91 11.69
N ALA A 12 0.70 6.03 12.04
CA ALA A 12 -0.12 4.93 12.50
C ALA A 12 -1.42 4.88 11.68
N PRO A 13 -1.89 3.69 11.29
CA PRO A 13 -3.19 3.55 10.67
C PRO A 13 -4.29 4.05 11.62
N PRO A 14 -5.44 4.50 11.08
CA PRO A 14 -6.56 4.94 11.89
C PRO A 14 -6.94 3.93 12.97
N SER A 15 -7.25 4.41 14.17
CA SER A 15 -7.90 3.63 15.21
C SER A 15 -9.44 3.74 15.11
N GLY A 16 -10.17 2.67 15.41
CA GLY A 16 -11.64 2.67 15.47
C GLY A 16 -12.31 1.95 14.30
N ARG A 17 -13.54 2.32 13.91
CA ARG A 17 -14.31 1.55 12.89
C ARG A 17 -14.36 2.17 11.51
N ARG A 18 -13.70 3.31 11.29
CA ARG A 18 -13.87 4.11 10.08
C ARG A 18 -12.59 4.14 9.27
N THR A 19 -12.75 3.97 7.96
CA THR A 19 -11.77 4.36 6.96
C THR A 19 -11.55 5.87 7.02
N GLN A 20 -10.30 6.31 6.85
CA GLN A 20 -9.94 7.73 6.80
C GLN A 20 -9.14 8.01 5.54
N LEU A 21 -9.46 9.12 4.87
CA LEU A 21 -8.63 9.65 3.79
C LEU A 21 -7.37 10.24 4.41
N GLN A 22 -6.20 9.72 4.06
CA GLN A 22 -4.92 10.17 4.60
C GLN A 22 -3.97 10.61 3.48
N PRO A 23 -3.22 11.72 3.67
CA PRO A 23 -2.16 12.10 2.77
C PRO A 23 -0.95 11.16 2.92
N ALA A 24 -0.24 10.97 1.82
CA ALA A 24 1.05 10.29 1.76
C ALA A 24 2.15 11.09 2.48
N ASP A 25 2.15 12.42 2.28
CA ASP A 25 3.10 13.40 2.84
C ASP A 25 4.52 12.82 3.01
N GLU A 26 5.09 12.89 4.21
CA GLU A 26 6.44 12.42 4.53
C GLU A 26 6.44 10.99 5.10
N SER A 27 5.28 10.34 5.19
CA SER A 27 5.13 9.08 5.93
C SER A 27 5.31 7.86 5.05
N TRP A 28 4.82 7.90 3.81
CA TRP A 28 4.89 6.79 2.86
C TRP A 28 4.67 7.26 1.42
N ASP A 29 5.17 6.47 0.47
CA ASP A 29 4.68 6.48 -0.91
C ASP A 29 3.71 5.30 -1.12
N VAL A 30 2.93 5.34 -2.20
CA VAL A 30 1.99 4.28 -2.57
C VAL A 30 2.36 3.67 -3.90
N VAL A 31 2.47 2.35 -3.94
CA VAL A 31 2.49 1.59 -5.19
C VAL A 31 1.07 1.08 -5.46
N ARG A 32 0.44 1.60 -6.51
CA ARG A 32 -0.89 1.15 -6.98
C ARG A 32 -0.71 0.12 -8.06
N VAL A 33 -1.24 -1.08 -7.81
CA VAL A 33 -1.12 -2.23 -8.69
C VAL A 33 -2.52 -2.74 -9.03
N PRO A 34 -2.84 -3.01 -10.30
CA PRO A 34 -4.09 -3.69 -10.67
C PRO A 34 -4.23 -5.00 -9.90
N ARG A 35 -5.44 -5.30 -9.41
CA ARG A 35 -5.69 -6.45 -8.53
C ARG A 35 -5.10 -7.76 -9.06
N PHE A 36 -5.27 -8.07 -10.34
CA PHE A 36 -4.76 -9.32 -10.93
C PHE A 36 -3.23 -9.46 -10.86
N ILE A 37 -2.47 -8.35 -10.94
CA ILE A 37 -1.01 -8.38 -10.75
C ILE A 37 -0.69 -8.45 -9.26
N GLY A 38 -1.41 -7.66 -8.46
CA GLY A 38 -1.17 -7.55 -7.04
C GLY A 38 -1.46 -8.85 -6.27
N GLU A 39 -2.49 -9.60 -6.64
CA GLU A 39 -2.79 -10.91 -6.04
C GLU A 39 -1.64 -11.91 -6.27
N HIS A 40 -1.10 -11.96 -7.50
CA HIS A 40 0.09 -12.77 -7.77
C HIS A 40 1.31 -12.30 -6.98
N ALA A 41 1.50 -11.00 -6.79
CA ALA A 41 2.57 -10.48 -5.95
C ALA A 41 2.39 -10.89 -4.48
N LEU A 42 1.16 -10.88 -3.94
CA LEU A 42 0.87 -11.36 -2.60
C LEU A 42 1.20 -12.85 -2.43
N GLU A 43 0.84 -13.68 -3.42
CA GLU A 43 1.17 -15.11 -3.42
C GLU A 43 2.68 -15.37 -3.41
N LEU A 44 3.45 -14.57 -4.15
CA LEU A 44 4.90 -14.70 -4.26
C LEU A 44 5.66 -14.15 -3.04
N LEU A 45 5.20 -13.04 -2.48
CA LEU A 45 5.87 -12.35 -1.37
C LEU A 45 5.46 -12.91 0.01
N GLY A 46 4.27 -13.48 0.13
CA GLY A 46 3.79 -14.09 1.37
C GLY A 46 3.87 -13.13 2.56
N GLU A 47 4.47 -13.60 3.65
CA GLU A 47 4.62 -12.84 4.91
C GLU A 47 5.65 -11.70 4.84
N ASP A 48 6.47 -11.63 3.79
CA ASP A 48 7.42 -10.54 3.59
C ASP A 48 6.74 -9.27 3.02
N VAL A 49 5.42 -9.31 2.83
CA VAL A 49 4.65 -8.19 2.31
C VAL A 49 4.28 -7.19 3.41
N GLY A 50 4.48 -5.89 3.11
CA GLY A 50 4.05 -4.79 3.98
C GLY A 50 2.53 -4.57 3.99
N ALA A 51 2.08 -3.46 4.54
CA ALA A 51 0.65 -3.11 4.55
C ALA A 51 0.10 -2.95 3.12
N VAL A 52 -1.01 -3.65 2.83
CA VAL A 52 -1.72 -3.59 1.54
C VAL A 52 -3.18 -3.24 1.76
N ILE A 53 -3.65 -2.26 1.02
CA ILE A 53 -5.02 -1.77 1.08
C ILE A 53 -5.69 -2.05 -0.26
N GLU A 54 -6.82 -2.74 -0.24
CA GLU A 54 -7.66 -2.84 -1.42
C GLU A 54 -8.51 -1.58 -1.56
N ASN A 55 -8.42 -0.93 -2.73
CA ASN A 55 -9.42 0.03 -3.16
C ASN A 55 -10.44 -0.67 -4.09
N PRO A 56 -11.67 -0.93 -3.61
CA PRO A 56 -12.64 -1.69 -4.37
C PRO A 56 -13.27 -0.89 -5.53
N PHE A 57 -13.15 0.43 -5.53
CA PHE A 57 -13.79 1.28 -6.55
C PHE A 57 -13.08 1.24 -7.90
N ASP A 58 -11.76 1.10 -7.88
CA ASP A 58 -10.87 1.10 -9.04
C ASP A 58 -10.16 -0.25 -9.23
N GLY A 59 -10.38 -1.21 -8.34
CA GLY A 59 -9.86 -2.57 -8.45
C GLY A 59 -8.34 -2.63 -8.36
N VAL A 60 -7.75 -1.76 -7.53
CA VAL A 60 -6.31 -1.74 -7.28
C VAL A 60 -5.98 -2.14 -5.86
N LEU A 61 -4.78 -2.68 -5.70
CA LEU A 61 -4.14 -2.89 -4.42
C LEU A 61 -3.07 -1.80 -4.24
N CYS A 62 -3.13 -1.12 -3.10
CA CYS A 62 -2.24 -0.04 -2.71
C CYS A 62 -1.24 -0.57 -1.67
N TRP A 63 0.02 -0.71 -2.05
CA TRP A 63 1.10 -0.99 -1.10
C TRP A 63 1.64 0.30 -0.53
N LEU A 64 1.75 0.36 0.78
CA LEU A 64 2.48 1.42 1.47
C LEU A 64 3.96 1.05 1.52
N ILE A 65 4.79 1.92 0.96
CA ILE A 65 6.26 1.77 0.97
C ILE A 65 6.89 2.95 1.69
N ALA A 66 8.13 2.79 2.14
CA ALA A 66 8.88 3.92 2.69
C ALA A 66 9.01 5.04 1.64
N PRO A 67 8.99 6.32 2.04
CA PRO A 67 9.19 7.44 1.14
C PRO A 67 10.46 7.25 0.29
N GLU A 68 10.35 7.58 -1.00
CA GLU A 68 11.43 7.50 -1.99
C GLU A 68 11.98 6.09 -2.26
N ALA A 69 11.43 5.03 -1.66
CA ALA A 69 11.93 3.66 -1.85
C ALA A 69 11.81 3.18 -3.32
N ALA A 70 10.87 3.76 -4.07
CA ALA A 70 10.67 3.48 -5.49
C ALA A 70 11.39 4.48 -6.42
N ALA A 71 12.14 5.45 -5.90
CA ALA A 71 12.76 6.51 -6.72
C ALA A 71 13.75 5.97 -7.78
N ALA A 72 14.39 4.83 -7.49
CA ALA A 72 15.32 4.17 -8.40
C ALA A 72 14.66 3.11 -9.30
N TRP A 73 13.35 2.88 -9.19
CA TRP A 73 12.68 1.84 -9.98
C TRP A 73 12.48 2.30 -11.42
N ASP A 74 12.81 1.43 -12.37
CA ASP A 74 12.46 1.66 -13.76
C ASP A 74 11.00 1.25 -14.01
N MET A 75 10.11 2.23 -13.93
CA MET A 75 8.67 2.02 -14.14
C MET A 75 8.29 1.92 -15.63
N SER A 76 9.22 2.12 -16.57
CA SER A 76 8.91 2.08 -18.01
C SER A 76 8.46 0.69 -18.48
N ALA A 77 8.93 -0.36 -17.81
CA ALA A 77 8.53 -1.74 -18.07
C ALA A 77 7.20 -2.14 -17.40
N LEU A 78 6.65 -1.28 -16.53
CA LEU A 78 5.48 -1.58 -15.69
C LEU A 78 4.38 -0.50 -15.87
N PRO A 79 3.87 -0.29 -17.09
CA PRO A 79 2.99 0.85 -17.40
C PRO A 79 1.64 0.83 -16.67
N SER A 80 1.24 -0.32 -16.14
CA SER A 80 0.01 -0.48 -15.37
C SER A 80 0.18 -0.24 -13.87
N ILE A 81 1.43 -0.08 -13.40
CA ILE A 81 1.75 0.17 -11.99
C ILE A 81 2.07 1.66 -11.84
N GLN A 82 1.52 2.27 -10.79
CA GLN A 82 1.74 3.69 -10.50
C GLN A 82 2.39 3.85 -9.14
N VAL A 83 3.33 4.78 -9.05
CA VAL A 83 3.91 5.21 -7.78
C VAL A 83 3.41 6.61 -7.50
N TRP A 84 2.78 6.79 -6.35
CA TRP A 84 2.24 8.07 -5.88
C TRP A 84 2.97 8.48 -4.62
N GLY A 85 3.61 9.65 -4.63
CA GLY A 85 4.33 10.18 -3.47
C GLY A 85 3.52 11.19 -2.65
N ALA A 86 4.23 12.08 -1.95
CA ALA A 86 3.73 13.02 -0.94
C ALA A 86 2.39 13.74 -1.23
N THR A 87 2.06 14.02 -2.49
CA THR A 87 0.83 14.74 -2.85
C THR A 87 -0.42 13.86 -2.93
N ALA A 88 -0.29 12.54 -2.77
CA ALA A 88 -1.41 11.62 -2.89
C ALA A 88 -2.21 11.46 -1.61
N TYR A 89 -3.47 11.08 -1.77
CA TYR A 89 -4.35 10.70 -0.68
C TYR A 89 -4.94 9.33 -0.97
N ILE A 90 -4.97 8.44 0.02
CA ILE A 90 -5.66 7.15 -0.09
C ILE A 90 -6.60 6.94 1.09
N GLU A 91 -7.62 6.14 0.88
CA GLU A 91 -8.49 5.65 1.93
C GLU A 91 -7.77 4.56 2.74
N VAL A 92 -7.42 4.86 3.99
CA VAL A 92 -6.76 3.91 4.89
C VAL A 92 -7.81 3.30 5.83
N PRO A 93 -8.01 1.97 5.81
CA PRO A 93 -8.90 1.32 6.76
C PRO A 93 -8.30 1.34 8.16
N SER A 94 -9.15 1.15 9.17
CA SER A 94 -8.67 1.04 10.55
C SER A 94 -7.76 -0.18 10.74
N VAL A 95 -6.84 -0.09 11.70
CA VAL A 95 -6.01 -1.22 12.16
C VAL A 95 -6.84 -2.44 12.58
N ASP A 96 -8.08 -2.24 13.04
CA ASP A 96 -9.00 -3.32 13.41
C ASP A 96 -9.60 -4.03 12.18
N SER A 97 -9.39 -3.49 10.97
CA SER A 97 -9.89 -4.00 9.70
C SER A 97 -8.94 -5.03 9.10
N LEU A 98 -8.72 -6.13 9.83
CA LEU A 98 -7.82 -7.22 9.46
C LEU A 98 -8.41 -8.21 8.44
N ARG A 99 -9.54 -7.88 7.81
CA ARG A 99 -10.05 -8.72 6.71
C ARG A 99 -9.16 -8.46 5.50
N GLY A 100 -8.54 -9.53 4.99
CA GLY A 100 -7.63 -9.44 3.86
C GLY A 100 -8.30 -8.85 2.60
N PRO A 101 -7.48 -8.49 1.60
CA PRO A 101 -7.96 -8.07 0.28
C PRO A 101 -8.64 -9.23 -0.47
N GLY A 102 -9.84 -9.63 -0.04
CA GLY A 102 -10.54 -10.79 -0.58
C GLY A 102 -11.77 -11.22 0.24
N LEU A 103 -12.86 -11.47 -0.51
CA LEU A 103 -14.24 -11.85 -0.13
C LEU A 103 -14.96 -10.97 0.92
N ARG A 104 -15.89 -10.15 0.40
CA ARG A 104 -17.15 -9.81 1.06
C ARG A 104 -18.18 -10.90 0.87
#